data_AF-A0A7V4LPB6-F1
#
_entry.id   AF-A0A7V4LPB6-F1
#
_cell.length_a   1.000
_cell.length_b   1.000
_cell.length_c   1.000
_cell.angle_alpha   90.00
_cell.angle_beta   90.00
_cell.angle_gamma   90.00
#
_symmetry.space_group_name_H-M   'P 1'
#
loop_
_entity.id
_entity.type
_entity.pdbx_description
1 polymer ?
#
loop_
_entity_poly.entity_id
_entity_poly.type
_entity_poly.pdbx_seq_one_letter_code
_entity_poly.pdbx_strand_id
1 'polypeptide(L)'
;MSDEPIIEFHDAVIYQDDHLVFPGINFEIHKGEFVYLIGKVGSGKSSIIKTLNAEMPLRGGEVRVGRFFLSRLKRKEIPLLRRSLGIVFQDFQLLTDRSIEKNLEFVLRATGWKDKKLIDARIAEVLT
;
A
#
# COMPACT_ATOMS: atom_id res chain seq x y z
N MET A 1 -4.46 7.50 23.09
CA MET A 1 -4.27 6.87 21.77
C MET A 1 -2.78 6.78 21.55
N SER A 2 -2.25 5.65 21.09
CA SER A 2 -0.81 5.51 20.81
C SER A 2 -0.45 6.48 19.69
N ASP A 3 0.51 7.37 19.92
CA ASP A 3 1.09 8.30 18.94
C ASP A 3 2.13 7.60 18.03
N GLU A 4 1.96 6.30 17.83
CA GLU A 4 2.89 5.50 17.05
C GLU A 4 2.61 5.70 15.56
N PRO A 5 3.65 5.96 14.74
CA PRO A 5 3.48 6.07 13.31
C PRO A 5 2.91 4.78 12.72
N ILE A 6 2.14 4.91 11.64
CA ILE A 6 1.66 3.75 10.85
C ILE A 6 2.56 3.48 9.66
N ILE A 7 3.32 4.48 9.21
CA ILE A 7 4.34 4.37 8.16
C ILE A 7 5.58 5.11 8.63
N GLU A 8 6.74 4.48 8.50
CA GLU A 8 8.03 5.09 8.83
C GLU A 8 9.04 4.77 7.74
N PHE A 9 9.84 5.77 7.39
CA PHE A 9 11.02 5.66 6.57
C PHE A 9 12.19 6.21 7.39
N HIS A 10 13.23 5.40 7.57
CA HIS A 10 14.46 5.78 8.25
C HIS A 10 15.66 5.44 7.37
N ASP A 11 16.36 6.48 6.89
CA ASP A 11 17.48 6.41 5.94
C ASP A 11 17.22 5.46 4.77
N ALA A 12 15.97 5.43 4.31
CA ALA A 12 15.51 4.45 3.34
C ALA A 12 16.12 4.74 1.97
N VAL A 13 16.80 3.73 1.40
CA VAL A 13 17.46 3.82 0.10
C VAL A 13 16.61 3.11 -0.94
N ILE A 14 16.02 3.89 -1.86
CA ILE A 14 15.11 3.39 -2.88
C ILE A 14 15.80 3.41 -4.24
N TYR A 15 15.78 2.25 -4.90
CA TYR A 15 16.23 2.07 -6.27
C TYR A 15 15.08 1.64 -7.15
N GLN A 16 15.03 2.20 -8.35
CA GLN A 16 14.22 1.68 -9.45
C GLN A 16 15.17 1.02 -10.44
N ASP A 17 15.08 -0.31 -10.54
CA ASP A 17 16.08 -1.12 -11.22
C ASP A 17 17.48 -0.79 -10.67
N ASP A 18 18.38 -0.24 -11.48
CA ASP A 18 19.72 0.18 -11.04
C ASP A 18 19.85 1.70 -10.82
N HIS A 19 18.77 2.45 -10.99
CA HIS A 19 18.75 3.89 -10.76
C HIS A 19 18.44 4.20 -9.29
N LEU A 20 19.37 4.90 -8.63
CA LEU A 20 19.15 5.42 -7.28
C LEU A 20 18.14 6.57 -7.32
N VAL A 21 16.95 6.35 -6.75
CA VAL A 21 15.87 7.35 -6.70
C VAL A 21 15.98 8.19 -5.44
N PHE A 22 16.16 7.54 -4.28
CA PHE A 22 16.37 8.22 -3.00
C PHE A 22 17.57 7.64 -2.27
N PRO A 23 18.59 8.45 -1.94
CA PRO A 23 19.79 7.99 -1.23
C PRO A 23 19.59 7.76 0.27
N GLY A 24 18.50 8.25 0.85
CA GLY A 24 18.23 8.19 2.29
C GLY A 24 17.06 9.11 2.66
N ILE A 25 15.83 8.63 2.44
CA ILE A 25 14.63 9.39 2.76
C ILE A 25 14.14 9.07 4.17
N ASN A 26 13.70 10.12 4.89
CA ASN A 26 13.25 10.05 6.28
C ASN A 26 11.89 10.75 6.39
N PHE A 27 10.86 10.05 6.84
CA PHE A 27 9.57 10.62 7.22
C PHE A 27 8.70 9.61 7.96
N GLU A 28 7.71 10.12 8.67
CA GLU A 28 6.72 9.33 9.41
C GLU A 28 5.32 9.81 9.04
N ILE A 29 4.35 8.89 9.07
CA ILE A 29 2.92 9.20 8.90
C ILE A 29 2.17 8.54 10.05
N HIS A 30 1.40 9.35 10.77
CA HIS A 30 0.62 8.94 11.93
C HIS A 30 -0.81 8.55 11.54
N LYS A 31 -1.46 7.80 12.42
CA LYS A 31 -2.84 7.35 12.18
C LYS A 31 -3.79 8.54 12.08
N GLY A 32 -4.54 8.60 10.98
CA GLY A 32 -5.55 9.63 10.76
C GLY A 32 -5.03 10.86 10.02
N GLU A 33 -3.74 10.90 9.69
CA GLU A 33 -3.19 11.97 8.87
C GLU A 33 -3.62 11.85 7.41
N PHE A 34 -3.82 13.00 6.77
CA PHE A 34 -4.07 13.12 5.35
C PHE A 34 -2.89 13.85 4.70
N VAL A 35 -2.00 13.07 4.09
CA VAL A 35 -0.69 13.56 3.61
C VAL A 35 -0.67 13.69 2.09
N TYR A 36 -0.10 14.79 1.61
CA TYR A 36 0.15 15.01 0.18
C TYR A 36 1.64 14.89 -0.13
N LEU A 37 1.98 14.06 -1.13
CA LEU A 37 3.33 13.96 -1.67
C LEU A 37 3.40 14.68 -3.02
N ILE A 38 4.07 15.83 -3.05
CA ILE A 38 4.15 16.72 -4.21
C ILE A 38 5.57 16.73 -4.78
N GLY A 39 5.70 16.82 -6.10
CA GLY A 39 6.99 16.93 -6.78
C GLY A 39 6.86 16.81 -8.30
N LYS A 40 7.90 17.21 -9.04
CA LYS A 40 7.94 17.12 -10.52
C LYS A 40 7.74 15.69 -11.01
N VAL A 41 7.28 15.50 -12.24
CA VAL A 41 7.26 14.17 -12.89
C VAL A 41 8.67 13.57 -12.85
N GLY A 42 8.78 12.28 -12.53
CA GLY A 42 10.08 11.60 -12.36
C GLY A 42 10.74 11.78 -10.99
N SER A 43 10.17 12.56 -10.06
CA SER A 43 10.77 12.78 -8.74
C SER A 43 10.69 11.59 -7.76
N GLY A 44 10.36 10.38 -8.21
CA GLY A 44 10.32 9.18 -7.36
C GLY A 44 9.05 8.96 -6.52
N LYS A 45 7.99 9.76 -6.69
CA LYS A 45 6.74 9.62 -5.90
C LYS A 45 6.12 8.23 -6.01
N SER A 46 5.99 7.73 -7.24
CA SER A 46 5.48 6.39 -7.49
C SER A 46 6.40 5.31 -6.91
N SER A 47 7.71 5.57 -6.86
CA SER A 47 8.68 4.65 -6.25
C SER A 47 8.43 4.50 -4.74
N ILE A 48 8.09 5.57 -4.02
CA ILE A 48 7.70 5.50 -2.60
C ILE A 48 6.45 4.62 -2.42
N ILE A 49 5.40 4.85 -3.22
CA ILE A 49 4.15 4.07 -3.15
C ILE A 49 4.42 2.59 -3.46
N LYS A 50 5.27 2.30 -4.45
CA LYS A 50 5.66 0.93 -4.82
C LYS A 50 6.53 0.25 -3.76
N THR A 51 7.40 0.99 -3.08
CA THR A 51 8.15 0.48 -1.92
C THR A 51 7.21 0.12 -0.78
N LEU A 52 6.24 0.98 -0.44
CA LEU A 52 5.21 0.68 0.57
C LEU A 52 4.44 -0.61 0.26
N ASN A 53 4.13 -0.85 -1.02
CA ASN A 53 3.43 -2.03 -1.50
C ASN A 53 4.31 -3.30 -1.63
N ALA A 54 5.58 -3.22 -1.24
CA ALA A 54 6.61 -4.24 -1.47
C ALA A 54 6.70 -4.71 -2.93
N GLU A 55 6.42 -3.82 -3.88
CA GLU A 55 6.69 -4.03 -5.31
C GLU A 55 8.16 -3.75 -5.63
N MET A 56 8.75 -2.76 -4.95
CA MET A 56 10.16 -2.42 -5.04
C MET A 56 10.88 -2.84 -3.75
N PRO A 57 11.89 -3.73 -3.81
CA PRO A 57 12.62 -4.15 -2.63
C PRO A 57 13.47 -3.00 -2.08
N LEU A 58 13.52 -2.89 -0.75
CA LEU A 58 14.38 -1.92 -0.07
C LEU A 58 15.84 -2.40 -0.15
N ARG A 59 16.76 -1.53 -0.61
CA ARG A 59 18.19 -1.87 -0.71
C ARG A 59 19.04 -1.35 0.46
N GLY A 60 18.49 -0.48 1.29
CA GLY A 60 19.15 0.07 2.48
C GLY A 60 18.19 0.87 3.36
N GLY A 61 18.59 1.10 4.60
CA GLY A 61 17.74 1.74 5.62
C GLY A 61 16.60 0.84 6.09
N GLU A 62 15.61 1.46 6.73
CA GLU A 62 14.45 0.79 7.29
C GLU A 62 13.15 1.45 6.81
N VAL A 63 12.16 0.60 6.50
CA VAL A 63 10.80 1.05 6.20
C VAL A 63 9.83 0.16 6.95
N ARG A 64 8.90 0.77 7.67
CA ARG A 64 7.85 0.10 8.44
C ARG A 64 6.47 0.49 7.91
N VAL A 65 5.60 -0.50 7.76
CA VAL A 65 4.20 -0.32 7.38
C VAL A 65 3.33 -1.10 8.35
N GLY A 66 2.69 -0.41 9.29
CA GLY A 66 2.03 -1.01 10.43
C GLY A 66 2.97 -1.95 11.18
N ARG A 67 2.68 -3.25 11.16
CA ARG A 67 3.51 -4.29 11.80
C ARG A 67 4.61 -4.88 10.91
N PHE A 68 4.70 -4.48 9.64
CA PHE A 68 5.60 -5.08 8.67
C PHE A 68 6.87 -4.26 8.52
N PHE A 69 8.03 -4.90 8.75
CA PHE A 69 9.34 -4.32 8.49
C PHE A 69 9.82 -4.77 7.11
N LEU A 70 9.92 -3.85 6.15
CA LEU A 70 10.19 -4.20 4.75
C LEU A 70 11.58 -4.80 4.53
N SER A 71 12.57 -4.39 5.33
CA SER A 71 13.95 -4.93 5.28
C SER A 71 14.03 -6.42 5.62
N ARG A 72 13.05 -6.95 6.37
CA ARG A 72 13.00 -8.36 6.83
C ARG A 72 11.76 -9.10 6.34
N LEU A 73 11.01 -8.52 5.42
CA LEU A 73 9.73 -9.03 4.95
C LEU A 73 9.93 -10.32 4.15
N LYS A 74 9.28 -11.41 4.59
CA LYS A 74 9.33 -12.69 3.85
C LYS A 74 8.32 -12.66 2.70
N ARG A 75 8.62 -13.38 1.61
CA ARG A 75 7.70 -13.47 0.46
C ARG A 75 6.27 -13.90 0.83
N LYS A 76 6.11 -14.79 1.81
CA LYS A 76 4.80 -15.24 2.31
C LYS A 76 4.00 -14.16 3.06
N GLU A 77 4.66 -13.10 3.53
CA GLU A 77 4.06 -12.00 4.26
C GLU A 77 3.63 -10.86 3.33
N ILE A 78 4.16 -10.80 2.11
CA ILE A 78 3.80 -9.79 1.11
C ILE A 78 2.29 -9.72 0.88
N PRO A 79 1.54 -10.84 0.68
CA PRO A 79 0.09 -10.76 0.54
C PRO A 79 -0.62 -10.22 1.79
N LEU A 80 -0.06 -10.43 2.98
CA LEU A 80 -0.64 -9.92 4.23
C LEU A 80 -0.42 -8.41 4.37
N LEU A 81 0.76 -7.91 3.98
CA LEU A 81 1.04 -6.48 3.86
C LEU A 81 0.07 -5.81 2.88
N ARG A 82 -0.07 -6.38 1.68
CA ARG A 82 -0.95 -5.84 0.63
C ARG A 82 -2.43 -5.80 1.04
N ARG A 83 -2.88 -6.68 1.94
CA ARG A 83 -4.25 -6.62 2.50
C ARG A 83 -4.44 -5.50 3.53
N SER A 84 -3.35 -4.95 4.08
CA SER A 84 -3.40 -3.81 5.00
C SER A 84 -3.30 -2.45 4.30
N LEU A 85 -3.05 -2.43 3.00
CA LEU A 85 -2.93 -1.22 2.19
C LEU A 85 -4.02 -1.18 1.11
N GLY A 86 -4.79 -0.09 1.08
CA GLY A 86 -5.65 0.24 -0.06
C GLY A 86 -4.88 1.14 -1.02
N ILE A 87 -4.67 0.69 -2.27
CA ILE A 87 -3.96 1.47 -3.29
C ILE A 87 -4.88 1.65 -4.50
N VAL A 88 -5.00 2.90 -4.95
CA VAL A 88 -5.68 3.26 -6.21
C VAL A 88 -4.60 3.70 -7.20
N PHE A 89 -4.45 2.95 -8.29
CA PHE A 89 -3.48 3.23 -9.34
C PHE A 89 -4.07 4.20 -10.38
N GLN A 90 -3.19 4.88 -11.12
CA GLN A 90 -3.60 5.77 -12.23
C GLN A 90 -4.30 4.98 -13.34
N ASP A 91 -3.80 3.79 -13.65
CA ASP A 91 -4.46 2.84 -14.55
C ASP A 91 -5.44 2.02 -13.72
N PHE A 92 -6.73 2.11 -14.01
CA PHE A 92 -7.77 1.38 -13.29
C PHE A 92 -7.55 -0.14 -13.45
N GLN A 93 -6.97 -0.79 -12.44
CA GLN A 93 -6.66 -2.23 -12.41
C GLN A 93 -7.90 -3.09 -12.10
N LEU A 94 -8.99 -2.87 -12.83
CA LEU A 94 -10.22 -3.67 -12.69
C LEU A 94 -10.07 -5.01 -13.39
N LEU A 95 -10.66 -6.05 -12.79
CA LEU A 95 -10.81 -7.35 -13.43
C LEU A 95 -11.91 -7.23 -14.49
N THR A 96 -11.52 -7.30 -15.75
CA THR A 96 -12.38 -7.07 -16.92
C THR A 96 -13.30 -8.24 -17.24
N ASP A 97 -13.08 -9.40 -16.62
CA ASP A 97 -13.88 -10.62 -16.76
C ASP A 97 -15.13 -10.63 -15.87
N ARG A 98 -15.39 -9.55 -15.11
CA ARG A 98 -16.48 -9.48 -14.13
C ARG A 98 -17.03 -8.06 -13.94
N SER A 99 -18.20 -7.97 -13.32
CA SER A 99 -18.85 -6.68 -13.01
C SER A 99 -18.13 -5.91 -11.89
N ILE A 100 -18.55 -4.67 -11.67
CA ILE A 100 -18.02 -3.81 -10.58
C ILE A 100 -18.31 -4.45 -9.22
N GLU A 101 -19.52 -4.95 -9.00
CA GLU A 101 -19.93 -5.63 -7.77
C GLU A 101 -19.05 -6.85 -7.51
N LYS A 102 -18.74 -7.63 -8.54
CA LYS A 102 -17.85 -8.80 -8.42
C LYS A 102 -16.39 -8.41 -8.18
N ASN A 103 -15.94 -7.26 -8.68
CA ASN A 103 -14.62 -6.71 -8.32
C ASN A 103 -14.57 -6.36 -6.83
N LEU A 104 -15.60 -5.70 -6.31
CA LEU A 104 -15.70 -5.34 -4.89
C LEU A 104 -15.84 -6.58 -3.98
N GLU A 105 -16.70 -7.54 -4.35
CA GLU A 105 -16.87 -8.81 -3.63
C GLU A 105 -15.55 -9.57 -3.52
N PHE A 106 -14.78 -9.63 -4.62
CA PHE A 106 -13.49 -10.30 -4.64
C PHE A 106 -12.53 -9.73 -3.58
N VAL A 107 -12.44 -8.40 -3.47
CA VAL A 107 -11.56 -7.72 -2.49
C VAL A 107 -12.02 -7.95 -1.06
N LEU A 108 -13.33 -7.86 -0.79
CA LEU A 108 -13.90 -8.11 0.54
C LEU A 108 -13.62 -9.55 1.00
N ARG A 109 -13.79 -10.54 0.11
CA ARG A 109 -13.44 -11.93 0.42
C ARG A 109 -11.94 -12.12 0.64
N ALA A 110 -11.10 -11.50 -0.20
CA ALA A 110 -9.64 -11.58 -0.08
C ALA A 110 -9.11 -10.97 1.23
N THR A 111 -9.82 -9.99 1.79
CA THR A 111 -9.51 -9.35 3.08
C THR A 111 -10.14 -10.07 4.27
N GLY A 112 -10.87 -11.17 4.05
CA GLY A 112 -11.34 -12.08 5.10
C GLY A 112 -12.82 -11.98 5.45
N TRP A 113 -13.61 -11.20 4.69
CA TRP A 113 -15.06 -11.17 4.89
C TRP A 113 -15.68 -12.50 4.49
N LYS A 114 -16.54 -13.04 5.37
CA LYS A 114 -17.18 -14.36 5.18
C LYS A 114 -18.70 -14.25 5.03
N ASP A 115 -19.32 -13.30 5.69
CA ASP A 115 -20.77 -13.12 5.68
C ASP A 115 -21.22 -12.44 4.39
N LYS A 116 -22.00 -13.16 3.58
CA LYS A 116 -22.52 -12.66 2.31
C LYS A 116 -23.41 -11.44 2.48
N LYS A 117 -24.26 -11.40 3.51
CA LYS A 117 -25.17 -10.26 3.72
C LYS A 117 -24.40 -8.99 4.06
N LEU A 118 -23.35 -9.11 4.87
CA LEU A 118 -22.49 -7.96 5.19
C LEU A 118 -21.69 -7.48 3.98
N ILE A 119 -21.22 -8.42 3.15
CA ILE A 119 -20.55 -8.08 1.88
C ILE A 119 -21.51 -7.32 0.96
N ASP A 120 -22.71 -7.86 0.72
CA ASP A 120 -23.70 -7.25 -0.16
C ASP A 120 -24.11 -5.85 0.33
N ALA A 121 -24.31 -5.70 1.64
CA ALA A 121 -24.61 -4.40 2.25
C ALA A 121 -23.46 -3.39 2.09
N ARG A 122 -22.21 -3.80 2.30
CA ARG A 122 -21.03 -2.93 2.13
C ARG A 122 -20.83 -2.51 0.68
N ILE A 123 -21.09 -3.42 -0.27
CA ILE A 123 -21.02 -3.11 -1.69
C ILE A 123 -22.09 -2.08 -2.07
N ALA A 124 -23.33 -2.28 -1.61
CA ALA A 124 -24.41 -1.33 -1.86
C ALA A 124 -24.08 0.06 -1.32
N GLU A 125 -23.55 0.16 -0.09
CA GLU A 125 -23.13 1.43 0.54
C GLU A 125 -22.10 2.20 -0.28
N VAL A 126 -21.15 1.52 -0.92
CA VAL A 126 -20.06 2.17 -1.68
C VAL A 126 -20.49 2.56 -3.10
N LEU A 127 -21.50 1.89 -3.66
CA LEU A 127 -21.97 2.11 -5.04
C LEU A 127 -23.15 3.11 -5.13
N THR A 128 -23.78 3.45 -4.01
CA THR A 128 -24.81 4.50 -3.92
C THR A 128 -24.20 5.85 -3.62
#